data_AF-A0AAD1YDV1-F1
#
_entry.id   AF-A0AAD1YDV1-F1
#
_cell.length_a   1.000
_cell.length_b   1.000
_cell.length_c   1.000
_cell.angle_alpha   90.00
_cell.angle_beta   90.00
_cell.angle_gamma   90.00
#
_symmetry.space_group_name_H-M   'P 1'
#
loop_
_entity.id
_entity.type
_entity.pdbx_description
1 polymer ?
#
loop_
_entity_poly.entity_id
_entity_poly.type
_entity_poly.pdbx_seq_one_letter_code
_entity_poly.pdbx_strand_id
1 'polypeptide(L)'
;MKHSAEEVQKFMGNLYKNSDSKLKELFKHQYTMKSDIEKEIANIMYIYAIQRDLMNMTYAEQQKEIKKLDKLIDEFYKADAEMQISILYKLLEGTTKETFRFFNYNADKKEITKIVRQSYEGRHFSANIWANEAETAKYMKNQLFDFIKGKVNVNQITTNITKLFNNSHYEARRLAETEVARCQSAAFDRFGEEVGIKKVKYNATLCNTCDKCKADDGELFDFKNKPKLPRHPFCQCYYDIADDVYDNTTNKINEIFEDDESNKIINKYGKEVEFQLEGMKEEKQQKIKKILSDLSKEYNTSLNIVYKGSGHAAGKVDVAYNMYLNSSKIEDVTHEFAHSLAVTNSDKFKLTDNKEFWKEIRKIRREYMKACEIDSKKVISSYSKQDMDEFMAEAFTHARLREKASQNYENDYEFSDRVLEVINKYFKKN
;
A
#
# COMPACT_ATOMS: atom_id res chain seq x y z
N MET A 1 15.27 -4.43 0.79
CA MET A 1 14.59 -5.45 -0.04
C MET A 1 14.32 -4.78 -1.37
N LYS A 2 14.80 -5.32 -2.48
CA LYS A 2 14.80 -4.62 -3.77
C LYS A 2 13.60 -5.11 -4.59
N HIS A 3 12.58 -4.27 -4.72
CA HIS A 3 11.49 -4.52 -5.66
C HIS A 3 12.04 -4.35 -7.07
N SER A 4 11.56 -5.17 -8.01
CA SER A 4 11.92 -4.94 -9.41
C SER A 4 11.20 -3.74 -9.98
N ALA A 5 11.80 -3.10 -11.00
CA ALA A 5 11.20 -1.94 -11.66
C ALA A 5 9.75 -2.21 -12.12
N GLU A 6 9.46 -3.42 -12.61
CA GLU A 6 8.09 -3.83 -12.99
C GLU A 6 7.13 -3.92 -11.80
N GLU A 7 7.58 -4.44 -10.65
CA GLU A 7 6.78 -4.50 -9.42
C GLU A 7 6.50 -3.09 -8.88
N VAL A 8 7.51 -2.22 -8.89
CA VAL A 8 7.37 -0.81 -8.49
C VAL A 8 6.40 -0.12 -9.43
N GLN A 9 6.59 -0.22 -10.74
CA GLN A 9 5.71 0.40 -11.74
C GLN A 9 4.26 -0.07 -11.58
N LYS A 10 4.04 -1.38 -11.43
CA LYS A 10 2.70 -1.95 -11.24
C LYS A 10 2.05 -1.49 -9.94
N PHE A 11 2.83 -1.43 -8.86
CA PHE A 11 2.37 -0.89 -7.58
C PHE A 11 1.95 0.58 -7.71
N MET A 12 2.83 1.42 -8.26
CA MET A 12 2.57 2.84 -8.45
C MET A 12 1.33 3.06 -9.33
N GLY A 13 1.19 2.32 -10.43
CA GLY A 13 -0.01 2.38 -11.28
C GLY A 13 -1.30 1.96 -10.56
N ASN A 14 -1.22 1.03 -9.60
CA ASN A 14 -2.39 0.60 -8.82
C ASN A 14 -2.87 1.68 -7.83
N LEU A 15 -1.99 2.56 -7.32
CA LEU A 15 -2.37 3.69 -6.47
C LEU A 15 -3.34 4.63 -7.20
N TYR A 16 -3.07 4.91 -8.48
CA TYR A 16 -3.94 5.74 -9.31
C TYR A 16 -5.26 5.04 -9.69
N LYS A 17 -5.23 3.73 -9.97
CA LYS A 17 -6.48 2.96 -10.16
C LYS A 17 -7.36 2.96 -8.92
N ASN A 18 -6.77 2.93 -7.72
CA ASN A 18 -7.51 3.03 -6.46
C ASN A 18 -8.13 4.42 -6.31
N SER A 19 -7.39 5.48 -6.65
CA SER A 19 -7.91 6.86 -6.72
C SER A 19 -9.15 6.95 -7.61
N ASP A 20 -9.08 6.45 -8.85
CA ASP A 20 -10.22 6.44 -9.77
C ASP A 20 -11.43 5.71 -9.19
N SER A 21 -11.21 4.59 -8.50
CA SER A 21 -12.27 3.83 -7.85
C SER A 21 -12.94 4.62 -6.72
N LYS A 22 -12.16 5.32 -5.89
CA LYS A 22 -12.68 6.12 -4.76
C LYS A 22 -13.43 7.36 -5.23
N LEU A 23 -12.98 8.01 -6.31
CA LEU A 23 -13.64 9.19 -6.87
C LEU A 23 -15.00 8.88 -7.50
N LYS A 24 -15.30 7.62 -7.85
CA LYS A 24 -16.63 7.26 -8.37
C LYS A 24 -17.77 7.65 -7.43
N GLU A 25 -17.55 7.61 -6.12
CA GLU A 25 -18.56 7.98 -5.13
C GLU A 25 -18.85 9.49 -5.18
N LEU A 26 -17.78 10.31 -5.24
CA LEU A 26 -17.89 11.75 -5.42
C LEU A 26 -18.61 12.10 -6.73
N PHE A 27 -18.25 11.45 -7.83
CA PHE A 27 -18.88 11.73 -9.12
C PHE A 27 -20.36 11.37 -9.11
N LYS A 28 -20.76 10.25 -8.48
CA LYS A 28 -22.19 9.91 -8.30
C LYS A 28 -22.94 10.97 -7.50
N HIS A 29 -22.32 11.50 -6.45
CA HIS A 29 -22.88 12.60 -5.67
C HIS A 29 -23.08 13.82 -6.58
N GLN A 30 -22.03 14.29 -7.26
CA GLN A 30 -22.07 15.41 -8.21
C GLN A 30 -23.07 15.21 -9.36
N TYR A 31 -23.29 13.98 -9.86
CA TYR A 31 -24.33 13.69 -10.86
C TYR A 31 -25.76 13.83 -10.31
N THR A 32 -26.02 13.31 -9.12
CA THR A 32 -27.33 13.47 -8.44
C THR A 32 -27.65 14.94 -8.28
N MET A 33 -26.64 15.66 -7.83
CA MET A 33 -26.60 17.08 -7.61
C MET A 33 -26.90 17.91 -8.88
N LYS A 34 -26.27 17.57 -10.01
CA LYS A 34 -26.62 18.15 -11.32
C LYS A 34 -28.10 17.92 -11.64
N SER A 35 -28.59 16.69 -11.44
CA SER A 35 -29.98 16.32 -11.74
C SER A 35 -30.98 17.12 -10.88
N ASP A 36 -30.67 17.38 -9.63
CA ASP A 36 -31.56 18.14 -8.74
C ASP A 36 -31.64 19.62 -9.13
N ILE A 37 -30.54 20.23 -9.58
CA ILE A 37 -30.54 21.57 -10.17
C ILE A 37 -31.37 21.60 -11.46
N GLU A 38 -31.21 20.60 -12.34
CA GLU A 38 -31.98 20.50 -13.58
C GLU A 38 -33.49 20.35 -13.33
N LYS A 39 -33.89 19.54 -12.33
CA LYS A 39 -35.29 19.41 -11.90
C LYS A 39 -35.83 20.74 -11.38
N GLU A 40 -35.04 21.46 -10.59
CA GLU A 40 -35.46 22.74 -10.05
C GLU A 40 -35.65 23.77 -11.17
N ILE A 41 -34.75 23.83 -12.16
CA ILE A 41 -34.94 24.64 -13.36
C ILE A 41 -36.21 24.25 -14.10
N ALA A 42 -36.46 22.95 -14.31
CA ALA A 42 -37.65 22.48 -15.00
C ALA A 42 -38.94 22.87 -14.25
N ASN A 43 -38.95 22.80 -12.93
CA ASN A 43 -40.06 23.25 -12.10
C ASN A 43 -40.32 24.76 -12.26
N ILE A 44 -39.26 25.56 -12.25
CA ILE A 44 -39.35 27.01 -12.48
C ILE A 44 -39.93 27.30 -13.87
N MET A 45 -39.44 26.62 -14.91
CA MET A 45 -39.96 26.73 -16.27
C MET A 45 -41.44 26.31 -16.41
N TYR A 46 -41.90 25.39 -15.57
CA TYR A 46 -43.30 24.95 -15.54
C TYR A 46 -44.21 25.98 -14.87
N ILE A 47 -43.72 26.68 -13.84
CA ILE A 47 -44.51 27.63 -13.04
C ILE A 47 -44.68 28.97 -13.76
N TYR A 48 -43.65 29.46 -14.45
CA TYR A 48 -43.62 30.81 -15.01
C TYR A 48 -43.63 30.78 -16.54
N ALA A 49 -44.29 31.77 -17.15
CA ALA A 49 -44.41 31.85 -18.60
C ALA A 49 -43.06 32.12 -19.28
N ILE A 50 -42.80 31.43 -20.38
CA ILE A 50 -41.61 31.64 -21.23
C ILE A 50 -42.05 32.45 -22.46
N GLN A 51 -41.39 33.58 -22.70
CA GLN A 51 -41.65 34.44 -23.86
C GLN A 51 -40.34 34.71 -24.60
N ARG A 52 -40.30 34.43 -25.91
CA ARG A 52 -39.10 34.58 -26.74
C ARG A 52 -37.87 33.89 -26.11
N ASP A 53 -38.06 32.67 -25.64
CA ASP A 53 -37.06 31.81 -24.97
C ASP A 53 -36.53 32.32 -23.62
N LEU A 54 -37.16 33.34 -23.03
CA LEU A 54 -36.76 33.95 -21.76
C LEU A 54 -37.87 33.84 -20.72
N MET A 55 -37.47 33.70 -19.45
CA MET A 55 -38.39 33.68 -18.31
C MET A 55 -39.09 35.04 -18.16
N ASN A 56 -40.43 35.04 -18.17
CA ASN A 56 -41.22 36.23 -17.89
C ASN A 56 -41.69 36.19 -16.42
N MET A 57 -40.93 36.87 -15.56
CA MET A 57 -41.15 36.90 -14.12
C MET A 57 -41.11 38.34 -13.60
N THR A 58 -42.00 38.67 -12.67
CA THR A 58 -41.93 39.92 -11.91
C THR A 58 -40.68 39.95 -11.02
N TYR A 59 -40.24 41.14 -10.60
CA TYR A 59 -39.10 41.27 -9.69
C TYR A 59 -39.27 40.48 -8.39
N ALA A 60 -40.49 40.45 -7.82
CA ALA A 60 -40.76 39.72 -6.59
C ALA A 60 -40.61 38.20 -6.77
N GLU A 61 -41.09 37.66 -7.88
CA GLU A 61 -40.93 36.23 -8.23
C GLU A 61 -39.46 35.89 -8.49
N GLN A 62 -38.73 36.75 -9.20
CA GLN A 62 -37.29 36.58 -9.42
C GLN A 62 -36.53 36.47 -8.09
N GLN A 63 -36.79 37.39 -7.15
CA GLN A 63 -36.13 37.37 -5.84
C GLN A 63 -36.47 36.12 -5.02
N LYS A 64 -37.71 35.61 -5.14
CA LYS A 64 -38.14 34.38 -4.47
C LYS A 64 -37.33 33.17 -5.00
N GLU A 65 -37.28 32.99 -6.32
CA GLU A 65 -36.56 31.85 -6.90
C GLU A 65 -35.04 31.98 -6.74
N ILE A 66 -34.49 33.20 -6.84
CA ILE A 66 -33.06 33.47 -6.56
C ILE A 66 -32.71 33.04 -5.14
N LYS A 67 -33.49 33.41 -4.11
CA LYS A 67 -33.24 33.00 -2.72
C LYS A 67 -33.30 31.49 -2.53
N LYS A 68 -34.23 30.82 -3.22
CA LYS A 68 -34.38 29.37 -3.16
C LYS A 68 -33.15 28.67 -3.76
N LEU A 69 -32.74 29.10 -4.96
CA LEU A 69 -31.57 28.57 -5.65
C LEU A 69 -30.27 28.88 -4.90
N ASP A 70 -30.12 30.08 -4.35
CA ASP A 70 -28.95 30.50 -3.57
C ASP A 70 -28.70 29.55 -2.39
N LYS A 71 -29.76 29.25 -1.63
CA LYS A 71 -29.71 28.31 -0.51
C LYS A 71 -29.38 26.88 -0.97
N LEU A 72 -30.04 26.40 -2.03
CA LEU A 72 -29.79 25.07 -2.60
C LEU A 72 -28.31 24.91 -2.99
N ILE A 73 -27.74 25.92 -3.66
CA ILE A 73 -26.36 25.93 -4.11
C ILE A 73 -25.38 25.97 -2.93
N ASP A 74 -25.65 26.77 -1.90
CA ASP A 74 -24.75 26.82 -0.73
C ASP A 74 -24.72 25.48 0.04
N GLU A 75 -25.87 24.86 0.26
CA GLU A 75 -25.96 23.55 0.93
C GLU A 75 -25.22 22.46 0.12
N PHE A 76 -25.40 22.48 -1.20
CA PHE A 76 -24.72 21.60 -2.15
C PHE A 76 -23.20 21.73 -2.07
N TYR A 77 -22.66 22.95 -2.25
CA TYR A 77 -21.22 23.12 -2.46
C TYR A 77 -20.47 22.90 -1.15
N LYS A 78 -21.14 23.14 -0.03
CA LYS A 78 -20.66 22.73 1.29
C LYS A 78 -20.59 21.20 1.41
N ALA A 79 -21.65 20.48 1.04
CA ALA A 79 -21.68 19.03 1.11
C ALA A 79 -20.63 18.38 0.18
N ASP A 80 -20.46 18.91 -1.04
CA ASP A 80 -19.47 18.41 -2.00
C ASP A 80 -18.04 18.60 -1.47
N ALA A 81 -17.73 19.79 -0.94
CA ALA A 81 -16.43 20.07 -0.32
C ALA A 81 -16.13 19.10 0.84
N GLU A 82 -17.09 18.90 1.76
CA GLU A 82 -16.94 18.00 2.89
C GLU A 82 -16.72 16.55 2.45
N MET A 83 -17.49 16.09 1.45
CA MET A 83 -17.38 14.75 0.89
C MET A 83 -16.03 14.56 0.18
N GLN A 84 -15.62 15.52 -0.65
CA GLN A 84 -14.34 15.47 -1.36
C GLN A 84 -13.17 15.45 -0.39
N ILE A 85 -13.18 16.29 0.65
CA ILE A 85 -12.15 16.30 1.70
C ILE A 85 -12.08 14.93 2.40
N SER A 86 -13.23 14.37 2.79
CA SER A 86 -13.31 13.06 3.44
C SER A 86 -12.75 11.93 2.57
N ILE A 87 -13.10 11.93 1.29
CA ILE A 87 -12.59 10.94 0.31
C ILE A 87 -11.09 11.10 0.13
N LEU A 88 -10.59 12.34 -0.05
CA LEU A 88 -9.16 12.60 -0.22
C LEU A 88 -8.38 12.16 1.01
N TYR A 89 -8.81 12.47 2.23
CA TYR A 89 -8.12 12.01 3.44
C TYR A 89 -7.99 10.48 3.47
N LYS A 90 -9.08 9.75 3.21
CA LYS A 90 -9.07 8.28 3.19
C LYS A 90 -8.16 7.73 2.09
N LEU A 91 -8.21 8.34 0.90
CA LEU A 91 -7.36 7.96 -0.24
C LEU A 91 -5.89 8.17 0.10
N LEU A 92 -5.51 9.37 0.56
CA LEU A 92 -4.12 9.74 0.83
C LEU A 92 -3.52 8.97 2.01
N GLU A 93 -4.31 8.70 3.06
CA GLU A 93 -3.90 7.77 4.12
C GLU A 93 -3.65 6.37 3.57
N GLY A 94 -4.54 5.87 2.70
CA GLY A 94 -4.39 4.59 2.04
C GLY A 94 -3.12 4.53 1.19
N THR A 95 -2.92 5.50 0.30
CA THR A 95 -1.73 5.65 -0.54
C THR A 95 -0.44 5.66 0.28
N THR A 96 -0.40 6.44 1.37
CA THR A 96 0.78 6.54 2.23
C THR A 96 1.06 5.20 2.93
N LYS A 97 0.03 4.57 3.51
CA LYS A 97 0.14 3.26 4.18
C LYS A 97 0.57 2.16 3.22
N GLU A 98 -0.02 2.11 2.03
CA GLU A 98 0.31 1.13 1.00
C GLU A 98 1.74 1.32 0.49
N THR A 99 2.20 2.57 0.32
CA THR A 99 3.57 2.89 -0.08
C THR A 99 4.57 2.46 0.98
N PHE A 100 4.33 2.78 2.26
CA PHE A 100 5.17 2.33 3.35
C PHE A 100 5.20 0.80 3.47
N ARG A 101 4.03 0.15 3.39
CA ARG A 101 3.94 -1.31 3.40
C ARG A 101 4.67 -1.94 2.22
N PHE A 102 4.58 -1.34 1.05
CA PHE A 102 5.28 -1.81 -0.15
C PHE A 102 6.78 -1.82 0.09
N PHE A 103 7.36 -0.70 0.53
CA PHE A 103 8.79 -0.59 0.86
C PHE A 103 9.18 -1.17 2.24
N ASN A 104 8.25 -1.86 2.90
CA ASN A 104 8.45 -2.53 4.19
C ASN A 104 8.94 -1.58 5.31
N TYR A 105 8.48 -0.34 5.27
CA TYR A 105 8.74 0.69 6.28
C TYR A 105 7.62 0.69 7.33
N ASN A 106 7.99 0.59 8.61
CA ASN A 106 7.03 0.60 9.71
C ASN A 106 6.74 2.03 10.17
N ALA A 107 5.78 2.68 9.52
CA ALA A 107 5.36 4.02 9.89
C ALA A 107 4.32 4.01 11.02
N ASP A 108 4.47 4.92 11.97
CA ASP A 108 3.43 5.15 12.97
C ASP A 108 2.27 6.00 12.39
N LYS A 109 1.16 6.06 13.12
CA LYS A 109 -0.02 6.85 12.70
C LYS A 109 0.28 8.35 12.62
N LYS A 110 1.19 8.87 13.45
CA LYS A 110 1.54 10.31 13.47
C LYS A 110 2.29 10.69 12.21
N GLU A 111 3.18 9.84 11.74
CA GLU A 111 3.98 10.02 10.53
C GLU A 111 3.11 10.01 9.28
N ILE A 112 2.19 9.04 9.17
CA ILE A 112 1.20 9.01 8.09
C ILE A 112 0.37 10.30 8.11
N THR A 113 -0.11 10.71 9.29
CA THR A 113 -0.91 11.94 9.44
C THR A 113 -0.10 13.18 9.04
N LYS A 114 1.19 13.22 9.36
CA LYS A 114 2.10 14.33 9.02
C LYS A 114 2.26 14.47 7.51
N ILE A 115 2.46 13.35 6.79
CA ILE A 115 2.58 13.36 5.32
C ILE A 115 1.27 13.83 4.67
N VAL A 116 0.14 13.27 5.10
CA VAL A 116 -1.17 13.62 4.53
C VAL A 116 -1.50 15.09 4.75
N ARG A 117 -1.22 15.63 5.95
CA ARG A 117 -1.51 17.04 6.30
C ARG A 117 -0.47 18.05 5.80
N GLN A 118 0.59 17.59 5.14
CA GLN A 118 1.61 18.49 4.63
C GLN A 118 1.05 19.36 3.50
N SER A 119 1.37 20.66 3.53
CA SER A 119 0.99 21.57 2.45
C SER A 119 1.85 21.36 1.21
N TYR A 120 1.24 21.52 0.05
CA TYR A 120 1.90 21.51 -1.26
C TYR A 120 1.85 22.91 -1.86
N GLU A 121 2.99 23.43 -2.31
CA GLU A 121 3.11 24.80 -2.84
C GLU A 121 2.48 25.87 -1.92
N GLY A 122 2.63 25.68 -0.60
CA GLY A 122 2.15 26.62 0.43
C GLY A 122 0.68 26.51 0.80
N ARG A 123 -0.10 25.58 0.21
CA ARG A 123 -1.50 25.35 0.58
C ARG A 123 -1.82 23.87 0.82
N HIS A 124 -2.71 23.63 1.77
CA HIS A 124 -3.26 22.30 2.02
C HIS A 124 -4.39 22.00 1.03
N PHE A 125 -4.53 20.74 0.59
CA PHE A 125 -5.53 20.36 -0.40
C PHE A 125 -6.97 20.74 0.02
N SER A 126 -7.30 20.66 1.31
CA SER A 126 -8.63 21.03 1.80
C SER A 126 -8.93 22.52 1.62
N ALA A 127 -7.92 23.38 1.73
CA ALA A 127 -8.09 24.81 1.48
C ALA A 127 -8.31 25.08 -0.02
N ASN A 128 -7.63 24.32 -0.89
CA ASN A 128 -7.85 24.38 -2.33
C ASN A 128 -9.26 23.92 -2.70
N ILE A 129 -9.77 22.85 -2.07
CA ILE A 129 -11.15 22.39 -2.27
C ILE A 129 -12.15 23.49 -1.90
N TRP A 130 -12.06 24.05 -0.69
CA TRP A 130 -12.97 25.12 -0.28
C TRP A 130 -12.92 26.34 -1.21
N ALA A 131 -11.73 26.73 -1.67
CA ALA A 131 -11.58 27.83 -2.61
C ALA A 131 -12.22 27.52 -3.97
N ASN A 132 -11.98 26.32 -4.51
CA ASN A 132 -12.55 25.87 -5.78
C ASN A 132 -14.07 25.77 -5.70
N GLU A 133 -14.62 25.19 -4.64
CA GLU A 133 -16.07 25.08 -4.46
C GLU A 133 -16.73 26.45 -4.28
N ALA A 134 -16.10 27.38 -3.57
CA ALA A 134 -16.61 28.74 -3.45
C ALA A 134 -16.64 29.49 -4.80
N GLU A 135 -15.60 29.33 -5.62
CA GLU A 135 -15.55 29.92 -6.97
C GLU A 135 -16.61 29.29 -7.88
N THR A 136 -16.74 27.97 -7.85
CA THR A 136 -17.70 27.22 -8.65
C THR A 136 -19.14 27.54 -8.24
N ALA A 137 -19.42 27.64 -6.94
CA ALA A 137 -20.70 28.07 -6.40
C ALA A 137 -21.07 29.48 -6.88
N LYS A 138 -20.13 30.42 -6.79
CA LYS A 138 -20.34 31.80 -7.27
C LYS A 138 -20.64 31.84 -8.76
N TYR A 139 -19.92 31.05 -9.57
CA TYR A 139 -20.18 30.95 -11.00
C TYR A 139 -21.57 30.35 -11.26
N MET A 140 -21.93 29.25 -10.61
CA MET A 140 -23.24 28.60 -10.74
C MET A 140 -24.39 29.56 -10.39
N LYS A 141 -24.27 30.27 -9.27
CA LYS A 141 -25.24 31.30 -8.84
C LYS A 141 -25.43 32.35 -9.92
N ASN A 142 -24.35 32.89 -10.48
CA ASN A 142 -24.44 33.89 -11.55
C ASN A 142 -25.18 33.35 -12.78
N GLN A 143 -24.87 32.13 -13.22
CA GLN A 143 -25.54 31.50 -14.37
C GLN A 143 -27.04 31.35 -14.12
N LEU A 144 -27.42 30.83 -12.96
CA LEU A 144 -28.82 30.61 -12.59
C LEU A 144 -29.58 31.93 -12.39
N PHE A 145 -28.95 32.93 -11.78
CA PHE A 145 -29.60 34.24 -11.57
C PHE A 145 -29.78 34.99 -12.88
N ASP A 146 -28.85 34.86 -13.83
CA ASP A 146 -29.02 35.42 -15.17
C ASP A 146 -30.11 34.68 -15.95
N PHE A 147 -30.31 33.38 -15.72
CA PHE A 147 -31.45 32.64 -16.27
C PHE A 147 -32.79 33.14 -15.72
N ILE A 148 -32.91 33.29 -14.39
CA ILE A 148 -34.11 33.83 -13.73
C ILE A 148 -34.43 35.26 -14.19
N LYS A 149 -33.40 36.07 -14.45
CA LYS A 149 -33.54 37.46 -14.93
C LYS A 149 -33.79 37.55 -16.44
N GLY A 150 -33.92 36.43 -17.15
CA GLY A 150 -34.16 36.41 -18.59
C GLY A 150 -32.98 36.94 -19.43
N LYS A 151 -31.74 36.77 -18.96
CA LYS A 151 -30.54 37.13 -19.74
C LYS A 151 -29.94 35.97 -20.52
N VAL A 152 -30.20 34.75 -20.07
CA VAL A 152 -29.80 33.51 -20.77
C VAL A 152 -31.02 32.62 -20.96
N ASN A 153 -31.07 31.89 -22.06
CA ASN A 153 -32.16 30.97 -22.37
C ASN A 153 -31.89 29.55 -21.84
N VAL A 154 -32.89 28.67 -21.98
CA VAL A 154 -32.83 27.27 -21.52
C VAL A 154 -31.63 26.50 -22.09
N ASN A 155 -31.35 26.65 -23.39
CA ASN A 155 -30.26 25.91 -24.04
C ASN A 155 -28.88 26.36 -23.53
N GLN A 156 -28.73 27.66 -23.28
CA GLN A 156 -27.51 28.24 -22.72
C GLN A 156 -27.27 27.78 -21.28
N ILE A 157 -28.29 27.84 -20.40
CA ILE A 157 -28.12 27.44 -19.00
C ILE A 157 -27.80 25.95 -18.87
N THR A 158 -28.47 25.07 -19.64
CA THR A 158 -28.18 23.63 -19.66
C THR A 158 -26.75 23.34 -20.12
N THR A 159 -26.28 24.05 -21.14
CA THR A 159 -24.89 23.94 -21.62
C THR A 159 -23.90 24.40 -20.55
N ASN A 160 -24.17 25.53 -19.90
CA ASN A 160 -23.29 26.11 -18.89
C ASN A 160 -23.19 25.23 -17.64
N ILE A 161 -24.31 24.67 -17.17
CA ILE A 161 -24.35 23.70 -16.07
C ILE A 161 -23.54 22.46 -16.45
N THR A 162 -23.77 21.88 -17.62
CA THR A 162 -23.05 20.67 -18.04
C THR A 162 -21.54 20.89 -18.12
N LYS A 163 -21.11 22.02 -18.69
CA LYS A 163 -19.68 22.39 -18.74
C LYS A 163 -19.09 22.57 -17.35
N LEU A 164 -19.83 23.21 -16.44
CA LEU A 164 -19.37 23.44 -15.06
C LEU A 164 -19.12 22.12 -14.33
N PHE A 165 -20.07 21.18 -14.37
CA PHE A 165 -19.91 19.86 -13.74
C PHE A 165 -18.77 19.04 -14.34
N ASN A 166 -18.60 19.08 -15.66
CA ASN A 166 -17.46 18.42 -16.31
C ASN A 166 -16.13 18.99 -15.84
N ASN A 167 -16.05 20.32 -15.65
CA ASN A 167 -14.87 20.97 -15.09
C ASN A 167 -14.67 20.58 -13.62
N SER A 168 -15.72 20.54 -12.80
CA SER A 168 -15.62 20.10 -11.39
C SER A 168 -15.10 18.66 -11.28
N HIS A 169 -15.59 17.74 -12.11
CA HIS A 169 -15.07 16.37 -12.16
C HIS A 169 -13.59 16.32 -12.54
N TYR A 170 -13.21 17.10 -13.56
CA TYR A 170 -11.81 17.20 -14.02
C TYR A 170 -10.90 17.74 -12.92
N GLU A 171 -11.32 18.83 -12.25
CA GLU A 171 -10.57 19.47 -11.17
C GLU A 171 -10.43 18.57 -9.93
N ALA A 172 -11.50 17.86 -9.56
CA ALA A 172 -11.46 16.89 -8.47
C ALA A 172 -10.46 15.75 -8.75
N ARG A 173 -10.48 15.22 -9.98
CA ARG A 173 -9.52 14.21 -10.42
C ARG A 173 -8.09 14.73 -10.45
N ARG A 174 -7.88 15.94 -10.99
CA ARG A 174 -6.58 16.62 -11.04
C ARG A 174 -5.96 16.72 -9.66
N LEU A 175 -6.75 17.23 -8.70
CA LEU A 175 -6.30 17.40 -7.33
C LEU A 175 -5.98 16.06 -6.67
N ALA A 176 -6.86 15.07 -6.82
CA ALA A 176 -6.66 13.74 -6.25
C ALA A 176 -5.39 13.06 -6.75
N GLU A 177 -5.18 13.00 -8.08
CA GLU A 177 -3.98 12.37 -8.66
C GLU A 177 -2.70 13.11 -8.25
N THR A 178 -2.75 14.44 -8.19
CA THR A 178 -1.61 15.27 -7.75
C THR A 178 -1.26 14.98 -6.28
N GLU A 179 -2.25 14.92 -5.40
CA GLU A 179 -2.02 14.59 -3.99
C GLU A 179 -1.59 13.14 -3.77
N VAL A 180 -2.06 12.19 -4.60
CA VAL A 180 -1.59 10.79 -4.58
C VAL A 180 -0.10 10.74 -4.91
N ALA A 181 0.33 11.40 -5.99
CA ALA A 181 1.75 11.48 -6.36
C ALA A 181 2.58 12.12 -5.24
N ARG A 182 2.06 13.19 -4.61
CA ARG A 182 2.74 13.87 -3.50
C ARG A 182 2.91 12.96 -2.28
N CYS A 183 1.83 12.32 -1.82
CA CYS A 183 1.87 11.44 -0.66
C CYS A 183 2.73 10.20 -0.90
N GLN A 184 2.64 9.61 -2.10
CA GLN A 184 3.50 8.51 -2.51
C GLN A 184 4.99 8.91 -2.50
N SER A 185 5.32 10.05 -3.11
CA SER A 185 6.72 10.52 -3.13
C SER A 185 7.22 10.85 -1.72
N ALA A 186 6.41 11.51 -0.89
CA ALA A 186 6.78 11.85 0.48
C ALA A 186 7.00 10.59 1.34
N ALA A 187 6.17 9.55 1.17
CA ALA A 187 6.36 8.27 1.84
C ALA A 187 7.65 7.56 1.37
N PHE A 188 7.91 7.57 0.06
CA PHE A 188 9.16 7.04 -0.49
C PHE A 188 10.39 7.81 0.02
N ASP A 189 10.31 9.14 0.08
CA ASP A 189 11.37 10.00 0.59
C ASP A 189 11.69 9.67 2.05
N ARG A 190 10.64 9.52 2.87
CA ARG A 190 10.84 9.20 4.28
C ARG A 190 11.50 7.84 4.49
N PHE A 191 11.07 6.83 3.73
CA PHE A 191 11.73 5.53 3.71
C PHE A 191 13.19 5.63 3.24
N GLY A 192 13.45 6.37 2.16
CA GLY A 192 14.78 6.49 1.58
C GLY A 192 15.77 7.24 2.47
N GLU A 193 15.29 8.23 3.24
CA GLU A 193 16.09 8.90 4.27
C GLU A 193 16.50 7.94 5.38
N GLU A 194 15.55 7.14 5.89
CA GLU A 194 15.79 6.19 6.99
C GLU A 194 16.79 5.09 6.60
N VAL A 195 16.66 4.56 5.38
CA VAL A 195 17.54 3.50 4.87
C VAL A 195 18.85 4.05 4.29
N GLY A 196 18.96 5.38 4.11
CA GLY A 196 20.17 6.03 3.65
C GLY A 196 20.43 5.90 2.13
N ILE A 197 19.37 5.86 1.31
CA ILE A 197 19.46 5.78 -0.15
C ILE A 197 20.32 6.92 -0.70
N LYS A 198 21.26 6.59 -1.60
CA LYS A 198 22.16 7.57 -2.22
C LYS A 198 21.69 8.04 -3.58
N LYS A 199 21.16 7.14 -4.40
CA LYS A 199 20.71 7.43 -5.76
C LYS A 199 19.35 6.81 -6.03
N VAL A 200 18.62 7.47 -6.92
CA VAL A 200 17.29 7.04 -7.39
C VAL A 200 17.20 7.17 -8.89
N LYS A 201 16.37 6.34 -9.49
CA LYS A 201 16.00 6.42 -10.90
C LYS A 201 14.66 7.12 -11.02
N TYR A 202 14.59 8.17 -11.83
CA TYR A 202 13.34 8.85 -12.14
C TYR A 202 12.56 8.06 -13.19
N ASN A 203 11.26 7.86 -12.95
CA ASN A 203 10.38 7.15 -13.88
C ASN A 203 9.15 8.00 -14.20
N ALA A 204 8.88 8.19 -15.48
CA ALA A 204 7.74 8.94 -15.99
C ALA A 204 6.98 8.12 -17.05
N THR A 205 6.53 6.94 -16.65
CA THR A 205 5.96 5.92 -17.53
C THR A 205 4.46 5.65 -17.30
N LEU A 206 3.84 6.26 -16.29
CA LEU A 206 2.47 5.93 -15.85
C LEU A 206 1.38 6.86 -16.38
N CYS A 207 1.74 8.04 -16.88
CA CYS A 207 0.80 9.02 -17.42
C CYS A 207 1.11 9.32 -18.89
N ASN A 208 0.25 10.13 -19.54
CA ASN A 208 0.62 10.79 -20.79
C ASN A 208 1.69 11.86 -20.49
N THR A 209 2.92 11.40 -20.39
CA THR A 209 4.05 12.17 -19.85
C THR A 209 4.39 13.36 -20.74
N CYS A 210 4.45 14.55 -20.14
CA CYS A 210 4.86 15.77 -20.85
C CYS A 210 6.35 15.73 -21.23
N ASP A 211 6.75 16.52 -22.22
CA ASP A 211 8.12 16.52 -22.76
C ASP A 211 9.19 16.74 -21.68
N LYS A 212 8.90 17.60 -20.69
CA LYS A 212 9.82 17.87 -19.56
C LYS A 212 10.03 16.64 -18.67
N CYS A 213 8.96 15.92 -18.35
CA CYS A 213 9.08 14.71 -17.52
C CYS A 213 9.66 13.55 -18.33
N LYS A 214 9.38 13.48 -19.63
CA LYS A 214 9.90 12.42 -20.50
C LYS A 214 11.41 12.56 -20.73
N ALA A 215 11.92 13.80 -20.78
CA ALA A 215 13.34 14.07 -20.93
C ALA A 215 14.20 13.51 -19.78
N ASP A 216 13.63 13.44 -18.57
CA ASP A 216 14.32 12.91 -17.39
C ASP A 216 13.97 11.43 -17.12
N ASP A 217 13.17 10.78 -17.97
CA ASP A 217 12.77 9.38 -17.77
C ASP A 217 13.96 8.44 -17.86
N GLY A 218 14.16 7.66 -16.79
CA GLY A 218 15.27 6.75 -16.65
C GLY A 218 16.56 7.35 -16.09
N GLU A 219 16.63 8.67 -15.94
CA GLU A 219 17.80 9.36 -15.40
C GLU A 219 18.03 9.07 -13.92
N LEU A 220 19.32 9.09 -13.54
CA LEU A 220 19.75 8.87 -12.16
C LEU A 220 19.96 10.20 -11.45
N PHE A 221 19.38 10.33 -10.26
CA PHE A 221 19.54 11.49 -9.41
C PHE A 221 20.12 11.10 -8.05
N ASP A 222 20.96 11.96 -7.49
CA ASP A 222 21.31 11.87 -6.08
C ASP A 222 20.06 12.06 -5.24
N PHE A 223 19.83 11.19 -4.27
CA PHE A 223 18.60 11.14 -3.48
C PHE A 223 18.28 12.48 -2.79
N LYS A 224 19.32 13.21 -2.37
CA LYS A 224 19.21 14.53 -1.72
C LYS A 224 18.94 15.68 -2.69
N ASN A 225 19.33 15.52 -3.96
CA ASN A 225 19.24 16.57 -5.00
C ASN A 225 18.24 16.22 -6.10
N LYS A 226 17.43 15.18 -5.89
CA LYS A 226 16.42 14.77 -6.86
C LYS A 226 15.29 15.80 -6.96
N PRO A 227 14.70 15.99 -8.15
CA PRO A 227 13.53 16.84 -8.32
C PRO A 227 12.36 16.43 -7.41
N LYS A 228 11.63 17.40 -6.84
CA LYS A 228 10.44 17.10 -6.04
C LYS A 228 9.29 16.64 -6.93
N LEU A 229 8.53 15.67 -6.45
CA LEU A 229 7.31 15.17 -7.09
C LEU A 229 6.06 15.57 -6.27
N PRO A 230 4.89 15.76 -6.93
CA PRO A 230 4.73 15.82 -8.38
C PRO A 230 5.33 17.10 -8.96
N ARG A 231 5.75 17.05 -10.23
CA ARG A 231 6.31 18.21 -10.97
C ARG A 231 5.26 19.05 -11.68
N HIS A 232 4.16 18.42 -12.10
CA HIS A 232 3.04 19.09 -12.74
C HIS A 232 1.73 18.45 -12.27
N PRO A 233 0.60 19.15 -12.40
CA PRO A 233 -0.72 18.54 -12.22
C PRO A 233 -0.88 17.30 -13.12
N PHE A 234 -1.53 16.26 -12.61
CA PHE A 234 -1.69 14.94 -13.27
C PHE A 234 -0.40 14.14 -13.51
N CYS A 235 0.79 14.63 -13.15
CA CYS A 235 1.99 13.79 -13.29
C CYS A 235 1.93 12.62 -12.32
N GLN A 236 2.11 11.42 -12.88
CA GLN A 236 2.18 10.16 -12.14
C GLN A 236 3.62 9.62 -12.06
N CYS A 237 4.60 10.53 -12.10
CA CYS A 237 6.01 10.18 -12.04
C CYS A 237 6.37 9.67 -10.65
N TYR A 238 7.37 8.81 -10.55
CA TYR A 238 7.81 8.21 -9.30
C TYR A 238 9.31 7.93 -9.33
N TYR A 239 9.89 7.72 -8.15
CA TYR A 239 11.28 7.28 -8.00
C TYR A 239 11.33 5.79 -7.71
N ASP A 240 12.34 5.14 -8.28
CA ASP A 240 12.80 3.83 -7.87
C ASP A 240 14.20 3.95 -7.25
N ILE A 241 14.58 3.00 -6.42
CA ILE A 241 15.94 2.92 -5.88
C ILE A 241 16.87 2.67 -7.06
N ALA A 242 17.88 3.51 -7.24
CA ALA A 242 18.89 3.22 -8.24
C ALA A 242 19.67 2.01 -7.75
N ASP A 243 19.61 0.92 -8.50
CA ASP A 243 20.62 -0.13 -8.48
C ASP A 243 21.98 0.58 -8.52
N ASP A 244 22.87 0.32 -7.56
CA ASP A 244 24.21 0.91 -7.55
C ASP A 244 24.76 0.92 -8.98
N VAL A 245 25.17 2.12 -9.41
CA VAL A 245 25.65 2.45 -10.75
C VAL A 245 26.38 1.25 -11.34
N TYR A 246 25.89 0.74 -12.48
CA TYR A 246 26.63 -0.19 -13.33
C TYR A 246 28.05 0.35 -13.50
N ASP A 247 29.02 -0.29 -12.85
CA ASP A 247 30.40 -0.18 -13.29
C ASP A 247 30.57 -1.11 -14.49
N ASN A 248 31.23 -0.60 -15.51
CA ASN A 248 31.49 -1.24 -16.79
C ASN A 248 32.51 -2.38 -16.63
N THR A 249 32.13 -3.46 -15.96
CA THR A 249 32.92 -4.71 -15.87
C THR A 249 32.09 -5.94 -16.23
N THR A 250 31.37 -5.87 -17.34
CA THR A 250 30.80 -7.06 -17.99
C THR A 250 31.84 -7.88 -18.77
N ASN A 251 33.14 -7.64 -18.57
CA ASN A 251 34.22 -8.36 -19.27
C ASN A 251 35.38 -8.82 -18.38
N LYS A 252 35.15 -9.10 -17.08
CA LYS A 252 36.16 -9.75 -16.23
C LYS A 252 35.64 -10.66 -15.10
N ILE A 253 34.34 -10.96 -15.06
CA ILE A 253 33.75 -11.83 -14.01
C ILE A 253 33.52 -13.27 -14.52
N ASN A 254 33.65 -13.52 -15.83
CA ASN A 254 33.60 -14.88 -16.37
C ASN A 254 34.91 -15.70 -16.16
N GLU A 255 35.86 -15.20 -15.36
CA GLU A 255 37.11 -15.91 -15.04
C GLU A 255 37.37 -16.11 -13.53
N ILE A 256 36.43 -15.76 -12.64
CA ILE A 256 36.62 -16.00 -11.20
C ILE A 256 35.30 -16.44 -10.54
N PHE A 257 34.83 -17.64 -10.87
CA PHE A 257 34.12 -18.51 -9.91
C PHE A 257 34.28 -19.94 -10.41
N GLU A 258 35.43 -20.53 -10.07
CA GLU A 258 35.52 -21.96 -9.84
C GLU A 258 34.54 -22.34 -8.72
N ASP A 259 33.98 -23.54 -8.85
CA ASP A 259 33.17 -24.22 -7.85
C ASP A 259 33.67 -23.96 -6.42
N ASP A 260 32.82 -23.39 -5.55
CA ASP A 260 32.99 -23.52 -4.10
C ASP A 260 31.92 -24.47 -3.57
N GLU A 261 32.34 -25.71 -3.28
CA GLU A 261 31.55 -26.80 -2.70
C GLU A 261 31.03 -26.54 -1.26
N SER A 262 31.06 -25.30 -0.76
CA SER A 262 30.88 -24.98 0.67
C SER A 262 29.43 -24.71 1.14
N ASN A 263 28.40 -24.91 0.30
CA ASN A 263 27.00 -24.55 0.62
C ASN A 263 25.97 -25.70 0.62
N LYS A 264 26.40 -26.96 0.75
CA LYS A 264 25.50 -28.12 0.84
C LYS A 264 24.80 -28.16 2.20
N ILE A 265 23.46 -28.09 2.24
CA ILE A 265 22.68 -28.26 3.47
C ILE A 265 22.41 -29.74 3.69
N ILE A 266 22.86 -30.29 4.81
CA ILE A 266 22.60 -31.67 5.20
C ILE A 266 21.52 -31.71 6.28
N ASN A 267 20.42 -32.42 6.01
CA ASN A 267 19.33 -32.62 6.95
C ASN A 267 19.68 -33.64 8.04
N LYS A 268 18.80 -33.82 9.03
CA LYS A 268 19.03 -34.74 10.17
C LYS A 268 19.19 -36.21 9.79
N TYR A 269 18.84 -36.58 8.56
CA TYR A 269 18.98 -37.93 8.03
C TYR A 269 20.28 -38.14 7.22
N GLY A 270 21.17 -37.14 7.19
CA GLY A 270 22.41 -37.19 6.43
C GLY A 270 22.23 -37.01 4.92
N LYS A 271 21.05 -36.53 4.47
CA LYS A 271 20.76 -36.27 3.06
C LYS A 271 20.92 -34.78 2.74
N GLU A 272 21.43 -34.51 1.54
CA GLU A 272 21.49 -33.15 1.01
C GLU A 272 20.09 -32.63 0.68
N VAL A 273 19.82 -31.38 1.02
CA VAL A 273 18.57 -30.69 0.69
C VAL A 273 18.63 -30.18 -0.75
N GLU A 274 17.70 -30.63 -1.58
CA GLU A 274 17.60 -30.20 -2.97
C GLU A 274 16.87 -28.85 -3.08
N PHE A 275 17.28 -28.02 -4.03
CA PHE A 275 16.67 -26.72 -4.30
C PHE A 275 16.14 -26.67 -5.73
N GLN A 276 14.81 -26.79 -5.87
CA GLN A 276 14.07 -26.70 -7.13
C GLN A 276 13.32 -25.36 -7.20
N LEU A 277 14.11 -24.29 -7.31
CA LEU A 277 13.63 -22.91 -7.31
C LEU A 277 13.58 -22.31 -8.73
N GLU A 278 13.51 -23.14 -9.77
CA GLU A 278 13.45 -22.69 -11.15
C GLU A 278 12.29 -21.71 -11.37
N GLY A 279 12.57 -20.62 -12.08
CA GLY A 279 11.62 -19.52 -12.27
C GLY A 279 11.47 -18.58 -11.07
N MET A 280 12.32 -18.67 -10.05
CA MET A 280 12.57 -17.63 -9.06
C MET A 280 13.88 -16.90 -9.41
N LYS A 281 13.94 -15.56 -9.22
CA LYS A 281 15.17 -14.78 -9.49
C LYS A 281 16.35 -15.32 -8.67
N GLU A 282 17.54 -15.39 -9.26
CA GLU A 282 18.75 -15.94 -8.62
C GLU A 282 19.06 -15.30 -7.26
N GLU A 283 18.90 -13.98 -7.13
CA GLU A 283 19.07 -13.27 -5.85
C GLU A 283 18.14 -13.80 -4.75
N LYS A 284 16.87 -14.10 -5.08
CA LYS A 284 15.91 -14.70 -4.13
C LYS A 284 16.32 -16.13 -3.78
N GLN A 285 16.79 -16.90 -4.76
CA GLN A 285 17.28 -18.26 -4.53
C GLN A 285 18.48 -18.25 -3.57
N GLN A 286 19.45 -17.37 -3.81
CA GLN A 286 20.64 -17.21 -2.96
C GLN A 286 20.25 -16.78 -1.54
N LYS A 287 19.27 -15.88 -1.39
CA LYS A 287 18.80 -15.43 -0.08
C LYS A 287 18.10 -16.56 0.71
N ILE A 288 17.25 -17.34 0.04
CA ILE A 288 16.60 -18.52 0.64
C ILE A 288 17.67 -19.53 1.06
N LYS A 289 18.59 -19.87 0.15
CA LYS A 289 19.71 -20.78 0.43
C LYS A 289 20.55 -20.31 1.62
N LYS A 290 20.85 -19.01 1.70
CA LYS A 290 21.61 -18.43 2.82
C LYS A 290 20.87 -18.55 4.16
N ILE A 291 19.60 -18.14 4.23
CA ILE A 291 18.81 -18.20 5.47
C ILE A 291 18.69 -19.65 5.95
N LEU A 292 18.35 -20.56 5.03
CA LEU A 292 18.20 -21.98 5.35
C LEU A 292 19.55 -22.61 5.73
N SER A 293 20.64 -22.22 5.09
CA SER A 293 22.00 -22.66 5.44
C SER A 293 22.38 -22.20 6.85
N ASP A 294 22.16 -20.93 7.17
CA ASP A 294 22.45 -20.38 8.51
C ASP A 294 21.62 -21.08 9.59
N LEU A 295 20.31 -21.24 9.38
CA LEU A 295 19.44 -21.95 10.33
C LEU A 295 19.79 -23.44 10.43
N SER A 296 20.19 -24.07 9.32
CA SER A 296 20.56 -25.49 9.29
C SER A 296 21.94 -25.76 9.88
N LYS A 297 22.82 -24.76 10.00
CA LYS A 297 24.06 -24.87 10.79
C LYS A 297 23.76 -24.94 12.29
N GLU A 298 22.70 -24.26 12.73
CA GLU A 298 22.30 -24.22 14.13
C GLU A 298 21.35 -25.36 14.51
N TYR A 299 20.51 -25.84 13.61
CA TYR A 299 19.43 -26.78 13.91
C TYR A 299 19.40 -28.02 13.01
N ASN A 300 19.01 -29.15 13.58
CA ASN A 300 18.76 -30.42 12.90
C ASN A 300 17.38 -30.40 12.21
N THR A 301 17.34 -29.87 10.99
CA THR A 301 16.12 -29.83 10.16
C THR A 301 15.77 -31.19 9.53
N SER A 302 14.48 -31.42 9.30
CA SER A 302 13.97 -32.57 8.52
C SER A 302 13.74 -32.24 7.04
N LEU A 303 14.11 -31.02 6.60
CA LEU A 303 13.88 -30.51 5.24
C LEU A 303 14.46 -31.46 4.18
N ASN A 304 13.68 -31.73 3.12
CA ASN A 304 14.09 -32.60 2.02
C ASN A 304 14.33 -31.81 0.73
N ILE A 305 13.30 -31.12 0.24
CA ILE A 305 13.36 -30.35 -1.00
C ILE A 305 12.73 -28.98 -0.80
N VAL A 306 13.32 -27.95 -1.38
CA VAL A 306 12.80 -26.58 -1.40
C VAL A 306 12.34 -26.24 -2.81
N TYR A 307 11.03 -26.11 -2.97
CA TYR A 307 10.36 -25.79 -4.23
C TYR A 307 9.98 -24.31 -4.31
N LYS A 308 9.88 -23.80 -5.53
CA LYS A 308 9.06 -22.61 -5.81
C LYS A 308 7.59 -22.95 -5.59
N GLY A 309 6.90 -22.18 -4.75
CA GLY A 309 5.47 -22.30 -4.55
C GLY A 309 4.64 -21.92 -5.79
N SER A 310 3.40 -22.42 -5.86
CA SER A 310 2.45 -22.13 -6.95
C SER A 310 1.21 -21.35 -6.48
N GLY A 311 1.12 -21.01 -5.19
CA GLY A 311 -0.03 -20.33 -4.57
C GLY A 311 0.25 -18.88 -4.14
N HIS A 312 -0.73 -18.25 -3.49
CA HIS A 312 -0.61 -16.89 -2.95
C HIS A 312 -0.06 -16.83 -1.52
N ALA A 313 0.07 -17.98 -0.83
CA ALA A 313 0.67 -18.08 0.50
C ALA A 313 2.19 -17.83 0.44
N ALA A 314 2.77 -17.26 1.51
CA ALA A 314 4.20 -16.95 1.57
C ALA A 314 5.08 -18.21 1.50
N GLY A 315 4.64 -19.28 2.17
CA GLY A 315 5.18 -20.61 2.04
C GLY A 315 4.24 -21.68 2.60
N LYS A 316 4.71 -22.92 2.60
CA LYS A 316 4.18 -24.04 3.39
C LYS A 316 5.24 -25.15 3.49
N VAL A 317 5.15 -25.99 4.51
CA VAL A 317 5.86 -27.27 4.61
C VAL A 317 4.86 -28.43 4.63
N ASP A 318 5.07 -29.45 3.78
CA ASP A 318 4.23 -30.64 3.77
C ASP A 318 4.67 -31.68 4.82
N VAL A 319 3.86 -32.74 5.02
CA VAL A 319 4.15 -33.81 5.99
C VAL A 319 5.42 -34.61 5.66
N ALA A 320 5.91 -34.52 4.43
CA ALA A 320 7.16 -35.11 3.99
C ALA A 320 8.34 -34.13 4.14
N TYR A 321 8.13 -32.98 4.79
CA TYR A 321 9.12 -31.94 4.99
C TYR A 321 9.68 -31.36 3.69
N ASN A 322 8.87 -31.30 2.64
CA ASN A 322 9.16 -30.45 1.50
C ASN A 322 8.63 -29.06 1.75
N MET A 323 9.45 -28.05 1.48
CA MET A 323 9.13 -26.65 1.66
C MET A 323 8.79 -26.03 0.31
N TYR A 324 7.70 -25.28 0.24
CA TYR A 324 7.28 -24.54 -0.95
C TYR A 324 7.30 -23.07 -0.60
N LEU A 325 8.18 -22.28 -1.24
CA LEU A 325 8.35 -20.86 -0.95
C LEU A 325 7.95 -19.99 -2.13
N ASN A 326 7.15 -18.97 -1.85
CA ASN A 326 6.88 -17.85 -2.76
C ASN A 326 7.60 -16.57 -2.30
N SER A 327 8.00 -16.53 -1.03
CA SER A 327 8.71 -15.43 -0.41
C SER A 327 10.17 -15.77 -0.13
N SER A 328 11.01 -14.74 -0.14
CA SER A 328 12.42 -14.79 0.31
C SER A 328 12.64 -13.85 1.51
N LYS A 329 11.56 -13.42 2.15
CA LYS A 329 11.65 -12.63 3.39
C LYS A 329 12.17 -13.51 4.52
N ILE A 330 12.94 -12.92 5.44
CA ILE A 330 13.54 -13.69 6.52
C ILE A 330 12.48 -14.24 7.47
N GLU A 331 11.42 -13.47 7.72
CA GLU A 331 10.31 -13.90 8.59
C GLU A 331 9.63 -15.14 7.99
N ASP A 332 9.24 -15.07 6.73
CA ASP A 332 8.55 -16.16 6.03
C ASP A 332 9.41 -17.43 5.94
N VAL A 333 10.68 -17.30 5.54
CA VAL A 333 11.59 -18.45 5.41
C VAL A 333 11.91 -19.05 6.79
N THR A 334 12.03 -18.23 7.83
CA THR A 334 12.26 -18.70 9.21
C THR A 334 11.03 -19.40 9.77
N HIS A 335 9.83 -18.88 9.47
CA HIS A 335 8.56 -19.51 9.84
C HIS A 335 8.44 -20.89 9.20
N GLU A 336 8.63 -21.00 7.89
CA GLU A 336 8.59 -22.30 7.20
C GLU A 336 9.72 -23.22 7.67
N PHE A 337 10.90 -22.68 7.98
CA PHE A 337 11.97 -23.48 8.58
C PHE A 337 11.56 -24.06 9.93
N ALA A 338 10.81 -23.35 10.76
CA ALA A 338 10.33 -23.90 12.03
C ALA A 338 9.46 -25.15 11.82
N HIS A 339 8.56 -25.12 10.82
CA HIS A 339 7.78 -26.30 10.43
C HIS A 339 8.66 -27.46 9.93
N SER A 340 9.86 -27.19 9.43
CA SER A 340 10.82 -28.24 9.07
C SER A 340 11.42 -28.99 10.28
N LEU A 341 11.33 -28.42 11.49
CA LEU A 341 11.82 -29.04 12.72
C LEU A 341 10.82 -30.08 13.24
N ALA A 342 9.55 -29.70 13.33
CA ALA A 342 8.46 -30.56 13.77
C ALA A 342 7.12 -30.10 13.21
N VAL A 343 6.26 -31.06 12.84
CA VAL A 343 4.84 -30.85 12.50
C VAL A 343 4.02 -31.91 13.22
N THR A 344 2.89 -31.53 13.82
CA THR A 344 2.04 -32.45 14.60
C THR A 344 1.50 -33.61 13.78
N ASN A 345 1.17 -33.35 12.53
CA ASN A 345 0.65 -34.37 11.62
C ASN A 345 1.70 -35.46 11.34
N SER A 346 2.99 -35.12 11.28
CA SER A 346 4.06 -36.11 11.06
C SER A 346 4.13 -37.13 12.21
N ASP A 347 3.95 -36.69 13.46
CA ASP A 347 3.86 -37.60 14.61
C ASP A 347 2.58 -38.44 14.59
N LYS A 348 1.45 -37.84 14.17
CA LYS A 348 0.17 -38.54 14.01
C LYS A 348 0.27 -39.67 12.97
N PHE A 349 1.01 -39.44 11.90
CA PHE A 349 1.31 -40.44 10.86
C PHE A 349 2.52 -41.32 11.19
N LYS A 350 3.10 -41.21 12.39
CA LYS A 350 4.27 -41.97 12.86
C LYS A 350 5.53 -41.82 11.99
N LEU A 351 5.66 -40.68 11.31
CA LEU A 351 6.84 -40.33 10.52
C LEU A 351 7.97 -39.76 11.41
N THR A 352 7.60 -39.22 12.57
CA THR A 352 8.50 -38.70 13.61
C THR A 352 7.99 -39.06 15.01
N ASP A 353 8.85 -38.94 16.02
CA ASP A 353 8.49 -39.14 17.44
C ASP A 353 8.90 -37.93 18.29
N ASN A 354 8.18 -36.82 18.14
CA ASN A 354 8.41 -35.57 18.87
C ASN A 354 7.43 -35.39 20.04
N LYS A 355 6.93 -36.49 20.63
CA LYS A 355 5.86 -36.45 21.66
C LYS A 355 6.21 -35.60 22.87
N GLU A 356 7.43 -35.75 23.40
CA GLU A 356 7.88 -34.97 24.56
C GLU A 356 8.10 -33.50 24.20
N PHE A 357 8.67 -33.21 23.02
CA PHE A 357 8.75 -31.85 22.49
C PHE A 357 7.36 -31.18 22.45
N TRP A 358 6.38 -31.83 21.81
CA TRP A 358 5.04 -31.28 21.72
C TRP A 358 4.33 -31.17 23.07
N LYS A 359 4.66 -32.01 24.05
CA LYS A 359 4.12 -31.91 25.41
C LYS A 359 4.58 -30.62 26.09
N GLU A 360 5.84 -30.24 25.92
CA GLU A 360 6.38 -28.97 26.42
C GLU A 360 5.78 -27.77 25.68
N ILE A 361 5.72 -27.80 24.34
CA ILE A 361 5.07 -26.74 23.54
C ILE A 361 3.58 -26.58 23.91
N ARG A 362 2.83 -27.67 24.14
CA ARG A 362 1.43 -27.61 24.61
C ARG A 362 1.30 -26.94 25.96
N LYS A 363 2.24 -27.16 26.88
CA LYS A 363 2.22 -26.50 28.18
C LYS A 363 2.38 -24.99 28.01
N ILE A 364 3.39 -24.56 27.23
CA ILE A 364 3.63 -23.15 26.94
C ILE A 364 2.42 -22.52 26.24
N ARG A 365 1.86 -23.17 25.21
CA ARG A 365 0.69 -22.66 24.47
C ARG A 365 -0.53 -22.43 25.37
N ARG A 366 -0.78 -23.32 26.35
CA ARG A 366 -1.91 -23.16 27.28
C ARG A 366 -1.74 -21.94 28.18
N GLU A 367 -0.52 -21.68 28.65
CA GLU A 367 -0.21 -20.50 29.45
C GLU A 367 -0.27 -19.23 28.57
N TYR A 368 0.24 -19.30 27.35
CA TYR A 368 0.16 -18.24 26.34
C TYR A 368 -1.28 -17.83 26.04
N MET A 369 -2.18 -18.79 25.78
CA MET A 369 -3.59 -18.49 25.47
C MET A 369 -4.28 -17.76 26.63
N LYS A 370 -4.04 -18.21 27.88
CA LYS A 370 -4.57 -17.53 29.07
C LYS A 370 -4.01 -16.11 29.23
N ALA A 371 -2.70 -15.95 29.01
CA ALA A 371 -2.05 -14.66 29.12
C ALA A 371 -2.57 -13.67 28.04
N CYS A 372 -2.84 -14.17 26.83
CA CYS A 372 -3.43 -13.38 25.74
C CYS A 372 -4.90 -12.99 25.94
N GLU A 373 -5.67 -13.75 26.74
CA GLU A 373 -7.03 -13.37 27.14
C GLU A 373 -7.01 -12.21 28.13
N ILE A 374 -5.99 -12.14 28.98
CA ILE A 374 -5.82 -11.09 29.99
C ILE A 374 -5.19 -9.84 29.39
N ASP A 375 -4.14 -10.01 28.58
CA ASP A 375 -3.41 -8.92 27.93
C ASP A 375 -3.21 -9.19 26.44
N SER A 376 -3.93 -8.44 25.62
CA SER A 376 -3.81 -8.49 24.16
C SER A 376 -2.41 -8.13 23.62
N LYS A 377 -1.57 -7.44 24.41
CA LYS A 377 -0.19 -7.10 24.03
C LYS A 377 0.74 -8.31 24.05
N LYS A 378 0.37 -9.39 24.74
CA LYS A 378 1.13 -10.65 24.78
C LYS A 378 0.97 -11.49 23.51
N VAL A 379 0.08 -11.09 22.58
CA VAL A 379 -0.17 -11.83 21.34
C VAL A 379 1.02 -11.72 20.39
N ILE A 380 1.68 -12.84 20.10
CA ILE A 380 2.81 -12.93 19.18
C ILE A 380 2.37 -12.58 17.75
N SER A 381 1.29 -13.21 17.28
CA SER A 381 0.65 -12.89 15.99
C SER A 381 -0.78 -13.42 15.93
N SER A 382 -1.54 -13.03 14.89
CA SER A 382 -2.86 -13.61 14.63
C SER A 382 -2.81 -15.12 14.34
N TYR A 383 -1.71 -15.61 13.73
CA TYR A 383 -1.54 -17.02 13.37
C TYR A 383 -1.18 -17.88 14.58
N SER A 384 -0.46 -17.33 15.55
CA SER A 384 -0.04 -18.04 16.77
C SER A 384 -1.20 -18.59 17.63
N LYS A 385 -2.45 -18.13 17.41
CA LYS A 385 -3.64 -18.63 18.10
C LYS A 385 -4.38 -19.74 17.34
N GLN A 386 -4.07 -19.97 16.06
CA GLN A 386 -4.83 -20.87 15.18
C GLN A 386 -4.69 -22.32 15.62
N ASP A 387 -3.47 -22.83 15.62
CA ASP A 387 -3.17 -24.20 16.04
C ASP A 387 -1.82 -24.27 16.77
N MET A 388 -1.30 -25.49 16.94
CA MET A 388 -0.07 -25.74 17.69
C MET A 388 1.18 -25.62 16.83
N ASP A 389 1.09 -25.98 15.55
CA ASP A 389 2.20 -25.87 14.60
C ASP A 389 2.47 -24.39 14.32
N GLU A 390 1.42 -23.61 14.03
CA GLU A 390 1.48 -22.16 13.83
C GLU A 390 1.97 -21.42 15.07
N PHE A 391 1.51 -21.83 16.28
CA PHE A 391 2.02 -21.27 17.53
C PHE A 391 3.54 -21.45 17.66
N MET A 392 4.05 -22.65 17.36
CA MET A 392 5.47 -22.97 17.45
C MET A 392 6.28 -22.18 16.41
N ALA A 393 5.82 -22.15 15.16
CA ALA A 393 6.52 -21.47 14.07
C ALA A 393 6.57 -19.94 14.25
N GLU A 394 5.46 -19.33 14.68
CA GLU A 394 5.37 -17.90 14.97
C GLU A 394 6.25 -17.52 16.17
N ALA A 395 6.22 -18.31 17.25
CA ALA A 395 7.04 -18.05 18.43
C ALA A 395 8.54 -18.21 18.15
N PHE A 396 8.94 -19.22 17.37
CA PHE A 396 10.32 -19.38 16.93
C PHE A 396 10.79 -18.20 16.07
N THR A 397 9.97 -17.80 15.10
CA THR A 397 10.27 -16.68 14.20
C THR A 397 10.39 -15.38 14.98
N HIS A 398 9.44 -15.11 15.88
CA HIS A 398 9.47 -13.92 16.74
C HIS A 398 10.72 -13.88 17.62
N ALA A 399 11.14 -15.00 18.21
CA ALA A 399 12.37 -15.09 18.99
C ALA A 399 13.62 -14.86 18.13
N ARG A 400 13.72 -15.47 16.95
CA ARG A 400 14.91 -15.34 16.07
C ARG A 400 15.07 -13.94 15.49
N LEU A 401 13.97 -13.23 15.26
CA LEU A 401 14.02 -11.86 14.73
C LEU A 401 14.39 -10.81 15.80
N ARG A 402 14.37 -11.16 17.09
CA ARG A 402 14.81 -10.31 18.21
C ARG A 402 16.27 -9.87 18.07
N GLU A 403 17.15 -10.74 17.59
CA GLU A 403 18.60 -10.46 17.45
C GLU A 403 18.92 -9.34 16.45
N LYS A 404 17.92 -8.88 15.67
CA LYS A 404 18.06 -7.80 14.68
C LYS A 404 17.24 -6.54 15.01
N ALA A 405 16.52 -6.52 16.13
CA ALA A 405 15.71 -5.38 16.54
C ALA A 405 16.50 -4.43 17.46
N SER A 406 16.71 -3.19 17.01
CA SER A 406 17.19 -2.10 17.86
C SER A 406 16.24 -1.90 19.05
N GLN A 407 16.81 -1.84 20.25
CA GLN A 407 16.16 -1.76 21.57
C GLN A 407 15.21 -0.54 21.73
N ASN A 408 13.99 -0.57 21.18
CA ASN A 408 13.02 0.52 21.39
C ASN A 408 11.55 0.11 21.48
N TYR A 409 11.25 -1.18 21.67
CA TYR A 409 9.92 -1.62 22.11
C TYR A 409 10.08 -2.70 23.17
N GLU A 410 9.37 -2.58 24.29
CA GLU A 410 9.06 -3.70 25.18
C GLU A 410 8.13 -4.67 24.43
N ASN A 411 8.64 -5.34 23.39
CA ASN A 411 7.98 -6.51 22.85
C ASN A 411 8.15 -7.61 23.89
N ASP A 412 7.03 -8.17 24.32
CA ASP A 412 7.06 -9.27 25.27
C ASP A 412 7.48 -10.55 24.54
N TYR A 413 8.74 -10.95 24.77
CA TYR A 413 9.32 -12.18 24.22
C TYR A 413 9.15 -13.38 25.16
N GLU A 414 8.49 -13.25 26.32
CA GLU A 414 8.41 -14.30 27.36
C GLU A 414 8.06 -15.67 26.78
N PHE A 415 6.98 -15.76 25.98
CA PHE A 415 6.55 -17.03 25.40
C PHE A 415 7.39 -17.47 24.21
N SER A 416 7.96 -16.53 23.46
CA SER A 416 8.83 -16.83 22.32
C SER A 416 10.18 -17.38 22.77
N ASP A 417 10.77 -16.79 23.81
CA ASP A 417 12.00 -17.25 24.44
C ASP A 417 11.82 -18.65 25.01
N ARG A 418 10.71 -18.91 25.71
CA ARG A 418 10.38 -20.25 26.23
C ARG A 418 10.21 -21.29 25.12
N VAL A 419 9.59 -20.93 23.98
CA VAL A 419 9.50 -21.84 22.83
C VAL A 419 10.88 -22.08 22.22
N LEU A 420 11.71 -21.03 22.08
CA LEU A 420 13.07 -21.14 21.56
C LEU A 420 13.96 -22.01 22.45
N GLU A 421 13.84 -21.94 23.77
CA GLU A 421 14.55 -22.82 24.72
C GLU A 421 14.19 -24.29 24.49
N VAL A 422 12.90 -24.59 24.32
CA VAL A 422 12.44 -25.95 24.02
C VAL A 422 12.95 -26.39 22.65
N ILE A 423 12.86 -25.55 21.62
CA ILE A 423 13.43 -25.88 20.29
C ILE A 423 14.92 -26.13 20.38
N ASN A 424 15.66 -25.31 21.13
CA ASN A 424 17.10 -25.47 21.31
C ASN A 424 17.43 -26.80 21.99
N LYS A 425 16.66 -27.19 23.01
CA LYS A 425 16.82 -28.46 23.73
C LYS A 425 16.67 -29.69 22.82
N TYR A 426 15.75 -29.65 21.85
CA TYR A 426 15.42 -30.82 21.02
C TYR A 426 16.07 -30.84 19.64
N PHE A 427 16.34 -29.68 19.05
CA PHE A 427 16.74 -29.57 17.65
C PHE A 427 18.07 -28.85 17.42
N LYS A 428 18.64 -28.15 18.42
CA LYS A 428 19.92 -27.46 18.21
C LYS A 428 21.05 -28.48 17.99
N LYS A 429 21.95 -28.18 17.07
CA LYS A 429 23.19 -28.93 16.87
C LYS A 429 24.16 -28.63 18.02
N ASN A 430 24.88 -29.66 18.46
CA ASN A 430 25.91 -29.54 19.49
C ASN A 430 27.20 -28.97 18.94
#